data_AF-A0A654BRW9-F1
#
_entry.id   AF-A0A654BRW9-F1
#
_cell.length_a   1.000
_cell.length_b   1.000
_cell.length_c   1.000
_cell.angle_alpha   90.00
_cell.angle_beta   90.00
_cell.angle_gamma   90.00
#
_symmetry.space_group_name_H-M   'P 1'
#
loop_
_entity.id
_entity.type
_entity.pdbx_description
1 polymer ?
#
loop_
_entity_poly.entity_id
_entity_poly.type
_entity_poly.pdbx_seq_one_letter_code
_entity_poly.pdbx_strand_id
1 'polypeptide(L)'
;MQEASIVKNLFLVERHNGKNHDVSAVVLAADIESPLEHISDVEKELTDSNVTGMVVFDLLVSHGNNRNRFFSGYFDGKSFIDRDFKSENNLYSVFSEMSAPILKDHVDALNGILLSKAMKFAIKKGIPM
;
A
#
# COMPACT_ATOMS: atom_id res chain seq x y z
N MET A 1 2.52 28.49 -20.46
CA MET A 1 2.81 27.85 -19.17
C MET A 1 1.75 26.79 -18.97
N GLN A 2 2.13 25.53 -19.12
CA GLN A 2 1.24 24.39 -18.89
C GLN A 2 1.43 24.02 -17.42
N GLU A 3 0.39 24.19 -16.61
CA GLU A 3 0.42 23.73 -15.23
C GLU A 3 0.76 22.24 -15.23
N ALA A 4 1.77 21.86 -14.45
CA ALA A 4 2.08 20.47 -14.22
C ALA A 4 0.82 19.79 -13.68
N SER A 5 0.24 18.89 -14.48
CA SER A 5 -0.71 17.90 -13.99
C SER A 5 0.00 17.14 -12.88
N ILE A 6 -0.31 17.46 -11.63
CA ILE A 6 0.01 16.61 -10.50
C ILE A 6 -0.84 15.37 -10.73
N VAL A 7 -0.26 14.34 -11.33
CA VAL A 7 -0.88 13.03 -11.39
C VAL A 7 -0.98 12.57 -9.94
N LYS A 8 -2.16 12.74 -9.34
CA LYS A 8 -2.47 12.16 -8.04
C LYS A 8 -2.55 10.66 -8.23
N ASN A 9 -1.50 9.95 -7.81
CA ASN A 9 -1.59 8.51 -7.67
C ASN A 9 -2.42 8.23 -6.43
N LEU A 10 -3.55 7.52 -6.57
CA LEU A 10 -4.41 7.11 -5.46
C LEU A 10 -3.71 6.02 -4.62
N PHE A 11 -2.94 5.16 -5.30
CA PHE A 11 -2.19 4.09 -4.68
C PHE A 11 -0.93 3.76 -5.49
N LEU A 12 -0.07 2.92 -4.92
CA LEU A 12 1.12 2.35 -5.54
C LEU A 12 1.08 0.83 -5.38
N VAL A 13 1.55 0.09 -6.38
CA VAL A 13 1.72 -1.37 -6.32
C VAL A 13 3.20 -1.69 -6.38
N GLU A 14 3.71 -2.36 -5.35
CA GLU A 14 5.09 -2.85 -5.30
C GLU A 14 5.09 -4.37 -5.23
N ARG A 15 5.76 -5.03 -6.17
CA ARG A 15 5.91 -6.49 -6.15
C ARG A 15 6.83 -6.90 -5.00
N HIS A 16 6.40 -7.87 -4.21
CA HIS A 16 7.20 -8.43 -3.15
C HIS A 16 7.83 -9.74 -3.62
N ASN A 17 9.15 -9.76 -3.78
CA ASN A 17 9.91 -10.95 -4.15
C ASN A 17 10.48 -11.69 -2.92
N GLY A 18 10.07 -11.30 -1.70
CA GLY A 18 10.59 -11.84 -0.45
C GLY A 18 9.94 -13.17 -0.07
N LYS A 19 10.70 -14.05 0.62
CA LYS A 19 10.22 -15.33 1.17
C LYS A 19 9.41 -15.18 2.48
N ASN A 20 9.17 -13.95 2.93
CA ASN A 20 8.53 -13.68 4.21
C ASN A 20 7.01 -13.64 4.04
N HIS A 21 6.32 -14.50 4.77
CA HIS A 21 4.86 -14.54 4.89
C HIS A 21 4.06 -14.76 3.59
N ASP A 22 4.68 -15.29 2.52
CA ASP A 22 4.03 -15.58 1.24
C ASP A 22 3.33 -14.36 0.59
N VAL A 23 3.77 -13.14 0.91
CA VAL A 23 3.28 -11.90 0.29
C VAL A 23 3.87 -11.76 -1.11
N SER A 24 3.00 -11.52 -2.08
CA SER A 24 3.33 -11.38 -3.50
C SER A 24 3.40 -9.92 -3.95
N ALA A 25 2.65 -9.03 -3.30
CA ALA A 25 2.70 -7.59 -3.54
C ALA A 25 2.21 -6.79 -2.33
N VAL A 26 2.63 -5.53 -2.27
CA VAL A 26 2.13 -4.52 -1.34
C VAL A 26 1.45 -3.41 -2.14
N VAL A 27 0.24 -3.03 -1.73
CA VAL A 27 -0.51 -1.90 -2.28
C VAL A 27 -0.50 -0.78 -1.23
N LEU A 28 0.18 0.33 -1.52
CA LEU A 28 0.25 1.48 -0.62
C LEU A 28 -0.84 2.48 -0.99
N ALA A 29 -1.62 2.95 -0.01
CA ALA A 29 -2.42 4.16 -0.19
C ALA A 29 -1.48 5.36 -0.37
N ALA A 30 -1.75 6.19 -1.38
CA ALA A 30 -0.97 7.38 -1.69
C ALA A 30 -1.75 8.68 -1.51
N ASP A 31 -3.08 8.62 -1.35
CA ASP A 31 -3.93 9.79 -1.04
C ASP A 31 -5.03 9.43 -0.02
N ILE A 32 -6.00 10.33 0.19
CA ILE A 32 -7.10 10.20 1.15
C ILE A 32 -8.06 9.05 0.81
N GLU A 33 -8.22 8.75 -0.48
CA GLU A 33 -9.07 7.66 -0.95
C GLU A 33 -8.35 6.32 -0.76
N SER A 34 -9.07 5.33 -0.24
CA SER A 34 -8.49 4.01 0.00
C SER A 34 -8.35 3.24 -1.30
N PRO A 35 -7.25 2.52 -1.56
CA PRO A 35 -7.19 1.54 -2.65
C PRO A 35 -8.29 0.48 -2.57
N LEU A 36 -8.86 0.22 -1.38
CA LEU A 36 -10.01 -0.67 -1.21
C LEU A 36 -11.32 -0.11 -1.81
N GLU A 37 -11.40 1.19 -2.11
CA GLU A 37 -12.52 1.82 -2.82
C GLU A 37 -12.34 1.74 -4.35
N HIS A 38 -11.12 1.46 -4.80
CA HIS A 38 -10.69 1.43 -6.21
C HIS A 38 -10.20 0.04 -6.63
N ILE A 39 -10.84 -1.03 -6.12
CA ILE A 39 -10.38 -2.42 -6.31
C ILE A 39 -10.22 -2.80 -7.78
N SER A 40 -11.09 -2.34 -8.68
CA SER A 40 -10.94 -2.66 -10.10
C SER A 40 -9.67 -2.09 -10.72
N ASP A 41 -9.21 -0.91 -10.28
CA ASP A 41 -7.95 -0.33 -10.74
C ASP A 41 -6.75 -1.06 -10.12
N VAL A 42 -6.86 -1.46 -8.85
CA VAL A 42 -5.86 -2.28 -8.17
C VAL A 42 -5.71 -3.65 -8.86
N GLU A 43 -6.83 -4.33 -9.15
CA GLU A 43 -6.86 -5.62 -9.87
C GLU A 43 -6.18 -5.50 -11.24
N LYS A 44 -6.45 -4.40 -11.97
CA LYS A 44 -5.81 -4.13 -13.25
C LYS A 44 -4.29 -3.96 -13.10
N GLU A 45 -3.84 -3.13 -12.16
CA GLU A 45 -2.40 -2.86 -11.96
C GLU A 45 -1.64 -4.12 -11.50
N LEU A 46 -2.25 -4.94 -10.65
CA LEU A 46 -1.70 -6.24 -10.22
C LEU A 46 -1.61 -7.24 -11.38
N THR A 47 -2.62 -7.26 -12.25
CA THR A 47 -2.63 -8.10 -13.48
C THR A 47 -1.51 -7.67 -14.42
N ASP A 48 -1.41 -6.37 -14.72
CA ASP A 48 -0.36 -5.81 -15.59
C ASP A 48 1.05 -6.05 -15.00
N SER A 49 1.14 -6.12 -13.68
CA SER A 49 2.36 -6.45 -12.92
C SER A 49 2.67 -7.95 -12.82
N ASN A 50 1.83 -8.84 -13.38
CA ASN A 50 1.93 -10.29 -13.26
C ASN A 50 2.01 -10.79 -11.80
N VAL A 51 1.17 -10.24 -10.93
CA VAL A 51 1.07 -10.67 -9.52
C VAL A 51 0.07 -11.81 -9.39
N THR A 52 0.35 -12.78 -8.53
CA THR A 52 -0.58 -13.83 -8.09
C THR A 52 -0.18 -14.23 -6.68
N GLY A 53 -1.14 -14.37 -5.77
CA GLY A 53 -0.90 -14.73 -4.37
C GLY A 53 -1.41 -13.69 -3.39
N MET A 54 -0.86 -13.67 -2.18
CA MET A 54 -1.32 -12.77 -1.11
C MET A 54 -0.86 -11.33 -1.38
N VAL A 55 -1.80 -10.40 -1.35
CA VAL A 55 -1.54 -8.96 -1.50
C VAL A 55 -1.88 -8.28 -0.19
N VAL A 56 -0.98 -7.43 0.29
CA VAL A 56 -1.15 -6.64 1.52
C VAL A 56 -1.41 -5.19 1.14
N PHE A 57 -2.45 -4.59 1.70
CA PHE A 57 -2.76 -3.18 1.59
C PHE A 57 -2.20 -2.45 2.82
N ASP A 58 -1.37 -1.42 2.60
CA ASP A 58 -0.96 -0.47 3.63
C ASP A 58 -1.71 0.85 3.44
N LEU A 59 -2.66 1.11 4.33
CA LEU A 59 -3.52 2.27 4.29
C LEU A 59 -2.99 3.45 5.12
N LEU A 60 -1.68 3.51 5.39
CA LEU A 60 -1.08 4.56 6.24
C LEU A 60 -1.52 5.98 5.86
N VAL A 61 -1.57 6.31 4.58
CA VAL A 61 -1.88 7.68 4.12
C VAL A 61 -3.36 8.03 4.32
N SER A 62 -4.28 7.09 4.09
CA SER A 62 -5.72 7.33 4.21
C SER A 62 -6.26 7.09 5.62
N HIS A 63 -5.69 6.16 6.39
CA HIS A 63 -6.18 5.76 7.70
C HIS A 63 -5.25 6.16 8.85
N GLY A 64 -4.01 6.57 8.57
CA GLY A 64 -3.01 6.87 9.59
C GLY A 64 -2.46 5.62 10.27
N ASN A 65 -1.79 5.83 11.40
CA ASN A 65 -1.09 4.77 12.14
C ASN A 65 -2.00 4.04 13.14
N ASN A 66 -3.21 3.69 12.72
CA ASN A 66 -4.22 3.06 13.58
C ASN A 66 -4.29 1.54 13.33
N ARG A 67 -5.15 0.83 14.09
CA ARG A 67 -5.30 -0.62 13.95
C ARG A 67 -5.74 -0.99 12.51
N ASN A 68 -6.67 -0.25 11.91
CA ASN A 68 -7.18 -0.52 10.56
C ASN A 68 -6.28 0.02 9.44
N ARG A 69 -4.95 -0.11 9.60
CA ARG A 69 -3.97 0.28 8.58
C ARG A 69 -3.74 -0.84 7.57
N PHE A 70 -3.66 -2.10 8.03
CA PHE A 70 -3.29 -3.22 7.17
C PHE A 70 -4.48 -4.12 6.85
N PHE A 71 -4.61 -4.45 5.57
CA PHE A 71 -5.56 -5.44 5.07
C PHE A 71 -4.86 -6.43 4.14
N SER A 72 -5.41 -7.64 4.00
CA SER A 72 -4.90 -8.63 3.05
C SER A 72 -6.03 -9.20 2.20
N GLY A 73 -5.67 -9.61 0.98
CA GLY A 73 -6.54 -10.35 0.08
C GLY A 73 -5.72 -11.28 -0.81
N TYR A 74 -6.32 -12.39 -1.25
CA TYR A 74 -5.65 -13.29 -2.19
C TYR A 74 -6.05 -12.93 -3.61
N PHE A 75 -5.07 -12.65 -4.47
CA PHE A 75 -5.25 -12.28 -5.86
C PHE A 75 -4.91 -13.45 -6.78
N ASP A 76 -5.85 -13.85 -7.64
CA ASP A 76 -5.71 -15.03 -8.51
C ASP A 76 -4.96 -14.76 -9.84
N GLY A 77 -4.46 -13.53 -10.02
CA GLY A 77 -3.87 -13.06 -11.28
C GLY A 77 -4.82 -12.23 -12.13
N LYS A 78 -6.10 -12.14 -11.75
CA LYS A 78 -7.12 -11.33 -12.43
C LYS A 78 -8.05 -10.59 -11.46
N SER A 79 -8.42 -11.21 -10.35
CA SER A 79 -9.34 -10.66 -9.35
C SER A 79 -9.02 -11.14 -7.93
N PHE A 80 -9.52 -10.41 -6.94
CA PHE A 80 -9.46 -10.87 -5.54
C PHE A 80 -10.49 -11.96 -5.27
N ILE A 81 -10.05 -13.09 -4.70
CA ILE A 81 -10.92 -14.20 -4.30
C ILE A 81 -11.89 -13.72 -3.22
N ASP A 82 -13.18 -13.96 -3.45
CA ASP A 82 -14.32 -13.61 -2.57
C ASP A 82 -14.45 -12.12 -2.19
N ARG A 83 -13.52 -11.26 -2.62
CA ARG A 83 -13.41 -9.83 -2.25
C ARG A 83 -13.51 -9.57 -0.75
N ASP A 84 -13.16 -10.56 0.06
CA ASP A 84 -13.16 -10.47 1.51
C ASP A 84 -11.76 -10.04 1.99
N PHE A 85 -11.61 -8.75 2.25
CA PHE A 85 -10.35 -8.18 2.73
C PHE A 85 -10.27 -8.29 4.24
N LYS A 86 -9.26 -9.01 4.73
CA LYS A 86 -9.08 -9.27 6.15
C LYS A 86 -8.24 -8.17 6.77
N SER A 87 -8.68 -7.63 7.90
CA SER A 87 -7.86 -6.72 8.70
C SER A 87 -6.75 -7.52 9.39
N GLU A 88 -5.50 -7.06 9.25
CA GLU A 88 -4.31 -7.79 9.68
C GLU A 88 -3.64 -7.19 10.93
N ASN A 89 -4.46 -6.84 11.92
CA ASN A 89 -4.00 -6.20 13.16
C ASN A 89 -2.93 -7.02 13.91
N ASN A 90 -2.98 -8.35 13.79
CA ASN A 90 -2.08 -9.26 14.49
C ASN A 90 -0.70 -9.37 13.81
N LEU A 91 -0.58 -8.92 12.55
CA LEU A 91 0.66 -8.94 11.77
C LEU A 91 1.22 -7.52 11.56
N TYR A 92 0.76 -6.56 12.36
CA TYR A 92 1.11 -5.15 12.22
C TYR A 92 2.62 -4.90 12.15
N SER A 93 3.42 -5.49 13.05
CA SER A 93 4.87 -5.29 13.07
C SER A 93 5.53 -5.82 11.80
N VAL A 94 5.09 -6.98 11.33
CA VAL A 94 5.60 -7.63 10.10
C VAL A 94 5.32 -6.76 8.88
N PHE A 95 4.08 -6.30 8.72
CA PHE A 95 3.70 -5.49 7.55
C PHE A 95 4.23 -4.07 7.62
N SER A 96 4.44 -3.53 8.82
CA SER A 96 5.15 -2.27 9.00
C SER A 96 6.62 -2.36 8.58
N GLU A 97 7.32 -3.42 8.99
CA GLU A 97 8.70 -3.69 8.55
C GLU A 97 8.79 -3.88 7.04
N MET A 98 7.83 -4.59 6.45
CA MET A 98 7.74 -4.80 5.00
C MET A 98 7.49 -3.51 4.22
N SER A 99 6.60 -2.64 4.72
CA SER A 99 6.17 -1.43 4.01
C SER A 99 7.15 -0.27 4.18
N ALA A 100 7.91 -0.22 5.28
CA ALA A 100 8.86 0.87 5.57
C ALA A 100 9.86 1.18 4.44
N PRO A 101 10.57 0.20 3.83
CA PRO A 101 11.46 0.50 2.69
C PRO A 101 10.68 0.99 1.47
N ILE A 102 9.52 0.41 1.17
CA ILE A 102 8.69 0.79 0.01
C ILE A 102 8.20 2.24 0.16
N LEU A 103 7.68 2.60 1.34
CA LEU A 103 7.24 3.96 1.66
C LEU A 103 8.39 4.97 1.56
N LYS A 104 9.60 4.58 1.98
CA LYS A 104 10.79 5.44 1.89
C LYS A 104 11.17 5.70 0.43
N ASP A 105 11.21 4.65 -0.38
CA ASP A 105 11.63 4.72 -1.78
C ASP A 105 10.63 5.49 -2.64
N HIS A 106 9.36 5.50 -2.25
CA HIS A 106 8.26 6.19 -2.95
C HIS A 106 7.70 7.41 -2.21
N VAL A 107 8.47 8.02 -1.29
CA VAL A 107 7.98 9.11 -0.43
C VAL A 107 7.40 10.31 -1.19
N ASP A 108 7.93 10.60 -2.38
CA ASP A 108 7.50 11.74 -3.21
C ASP A 108 6.17 11.48 -3.93
N ALA A 109 5.73 10.22 -4.03
CA ALA A 109 4.45 9.84 -4.60
C ALA A 109 3.30 9.89 -3.58
N LEU A 110 3.59 10.08 -2.29
CA LEU A 110 2.60 10.12 -1.21
C LEU A 110 2.05 11.54 -1.03
N ASN A 111 0.76 11.66 -0.73
CA ASN A 111 0.17 12.93 -0.28
C ASN A 111 0.70 13.30 1.12
N GLY A 112 1.81 14.03 1.12
CA GLY A 112 2.46 14.47 2.35
C GLY A 112 1.58 15.37 3.23
N ILE A 113 0.50 15.97 2.75
CA ILE A 113 -0.38 16.80 3.61
C ILE A 113 -1.06 15.94 4.68
N LEU A 114 -1.37 14.69 4.36
CA LEU A 114 -2.06 13.74 5.25
C LEU A 114 -1.13 13.11 6.30
N LEU A 115 0.18 13.30 6.15
CA LEU A 115 1.18 12.72 7.05
C LEU A 115 1.62 13.72 8.13
N SER A 116 1.59 13.28 9.38
CA SER A 116 2.16 14.06 10.49
C SER A 116 3.66 14.29 10.32
N LYS A 117 4.23 15.27 11.01
CA LYS A 117 5.68 15.53 10.98
C LYS A 117 6.49 14.29 11.41
N ALA A 118 6.01 13.55 12.41
CA ALA A 118 6.64 12.32 12.88
C ALA A 118 6.58 11.23 11.80
N MET A 119 5.44 11.05 11.13
CA MET A 119 5.30 10.06 10.06
C MET A 119 6.21 10.37 8.87
N LYS A 120 6.27 11.63 8.44
CA LYS A 120 7.20 12.08 7.39
C LYS A 120 8.64 11.78 7.75
N PHE A 121 9.02 12.02 9.00
CA PHE A 121 10.37 11.73 9.47
C PHE A 121 10.65 10.23 9.43
N ALA A 122 9.75 9.41 9.96
CA ALA A 122 9.90 7.95 9.98
C ALA A 122 10.00 7.36 8.57
N ILE A 123 9.09 7.74 7.66
CA ILE A 123 9.12 7.31 6.25
C ILE A 123 10.45 7.69 5.59
N LYS A 124 10.89 8.95 5.70
CA LYS A 124 12.17 9.39 5.13
C LYS A 124 13.39 8.65 5.70
N LYS A 125 13.27 8.10 6.91
CA LYS A 125 14.31 7.29 7.55
C LYS A 125 14.14 5.78 7.32
N GLY A 126 13.05 5.33 6.71
CA GLY A 126 12.72 3.91 6.56
C GLY A 126 12.45 3.23 7.90
N ILE A 127 11.91 3.97 8.87
CA ILE A 127 11.56 3.46 10.19
C ILE A 127 10.15 2.88 10.13
N PRO A 128 9.96 1.59 10.48
CA PRO A 128 8.63 1.00 10.64
C PRO A 128 7.78 1.77 11.66
N MET A 129 6.52 2.03 11.32
CA MET A 129 5.53 2.70 12.18
C MET A 129 4.33 1.82 12.49
#